data_AF-A0A9D9XTY6-F1
#
_entry.id   AF-A0A9D9XTY6-F1
#
_cell.length_a   1.000
_cell.length_b   1.000
_cell.length_c   1.000
_cell.angle_alpha   90.00
_cell.angle_beta   90.00
_cell.angle_gamma   90.00
#
_symmetry.space_group_name_H-M   'P 1'
#
loop_
_entity.id
_entity.type
_entity.pdbx_description
1 polymer ?
#
loop_
_entity_poly.entity_id
_entity_poly.type
_entity_poly.pdbx_seq_one_letter_code
_entity_poly.pdbx_strand_id
1 'polypeptide(L)'
;LHSPVAKLQANIKKRNRSYEQNIPDEYLFNIQETYTHYIKQHNIKTLFVDTSNADFLGNEKHLQVILKALEKEYEDGQHYLTLP
;
A
#
# COMPACT_ATOMS: atom_id res chain seq x y z
N LEU A 1 0.65 -2.12 -2.23
CA LEU A 1 0.64 -1.68 -0.82
C LEU A 1 -0.72 -1.06 -0.55
N HIS A 2 -1.43 -1.52 0.49
CA HIS A 2 -2.75 -1.03 0.85
C HIS A 2 -2.68 -0.27 2.17
N SER A 3 -3.22 0.94 2.23
CA SER A 3 -3.24 1.79 3.42
C SER A 3 -4.59 2.50 3.52
N PRO A 4 -5.14 2.68 4.74
CA PRO A 4 -6.38 3.43 4.93
C PRO A 4 -6.25 4.89 4.48
N VAL A 5 -7.33 5.46 3.93
CA VAL A 5 -7.38 6.85 3.44
C VAL A 5 -6.91 7.86 4.50
N ALA A 6 -7.30 7.68 5.76
CA ALA A 6 -6.87 8.56 6.86
C ALA A 6 -5.33 8.61 7.01
N LYS A 7 -4.64 7.48 6.83
CA LYS A 7 -3.18 7.41 6.86
C LYS A 7 -2.55 8.06 5.64
N LEU A 8 -3.15 7.87 4.46
CA LEU A 8 -2.72 8.53 3.23
C LEU A 8 -2.80 10.06 3.38
N GLN A 9 -3.89 10.57 3.95
CA GLN A 9 -4.05 12.00 4.21
C GLN A 9 -3.00 12.54 5.19
N ALA A 10 -2.75 11.82 6.29
CA ALA A 10 -1.70 12.19 7.23
C ALA A 10 -0.33 12.26 6.55
N ASN A 11 -0.03 11.30 5.66
CA ASN A 11 1.20 11.28 4.89
C ASN A 11 1.28 12.44 3.88
N ILE A 12 0.19 12.76 3.16
CA ILE A 12 0.12 13.89 2.22
C ILE A 12 0.39 15.21 2.95
N LYS A 13 -0.25 15.43 4.10
CA LYS A 13 -0.03 16.62 4.93
C LYS A 13 1.42 16.70 5.40
N LYS A 14 1.98 15.59 5.89
CA LYS A 14 3.40 15.51 6.32
C LYS A 14 4.40 15.82 5.19
N ARG A 15 4.10 15.42 3.94
CA ARG A 15 4.96 15.71 2.77
C ARG A 15 4.92 17.18 2.34
N ASN A 16 3.89 17.93 2.75
CA ASN A 16 3.75 19.37 2.50
C ASN A 16 3.91 19.79 1.03
N ARG A 17 3.40 18.97 0.09
CA ARG A 17 3.34 19.30 -1.33
C ARG A 17 2.11 20.16 -1.59
N SER A 18 2.32 21.40 -2.04
CA SER A 18 1.26 22.41 -2.19
C SER A 18 0.08 21.94 -3.06
N TYR A 19 0.37 21.22 -4.14
CA TYR A 19 -0.65 20.69 -5.06
C TYR A 19 -1.40 19.46 -4.53
N GLU A 20 -0.87 18.75 -3.52
CA GLU A 20 -1.54 17.57 -2.94
C GLU A 20 -2.43 17.94 -1.73
N GLN A 21 -2.24 19.11 -1.10
CA GLN A 21 -2.89 19.44 0.18
C GLN A 21 -4.41 19.43 0.15
N ASN A 22 -5.01 19.68 -1.01
CA ASN A 22 -6.46 19.75 -1.20
C ASN A 22 -7.04 18.47 -1.84
N ILE A 23 -6.26 17.38 -1.91
CA ILE A 23 -6.78 16.10 -2.40
C ILE A 23 -7.87 15.59 -1.45
N PRO A 24 -9.11 15.37 -1.92
CA PRO A 24 -10.19 14.90 -1.06
C PRO A 24 -10.08 13.40 -0.78
N ASP A 25 -10.64 12.97 0.36
CA ASP A 25 -10.68 11.56 0.78
C ASP A 25 -11.35 10.67 -0.27
N GLU A 26 -12.42 11.16 -0.89
CA GLU A 26 -13.15 10.46 -1.96
C GLU A 26 -12.26 10.15 -3.16
N TYR A 27 -11.37 11.07 -3.55
CA TYR A 27 -10.44 10.84 -4.64
C TYR A 27 -9.46 9.70 -4.33
N LEU A 28 -8.92 9.67 -3.09
CA LEU A 28 -8.04 8.61 -2.64
C LEU A 28 -8.77 7.26 -2.57
N PHE A 29 -10.02 7.27 -2.10
CA PHE A 29 -10.88 6.08 -2.05
C PHE A 29 -11.14 5.53 -3.46
N ASN A 30 -11.52 6.39 -4.41
CA ASN A 30 -11.79 5.99 -5.79
C ASN A 30 -10.55 5.38 -6.47
N ILE A 31 -9.36 5.95 -6.21
CA ILE A 31 -8.08 5.37 -6.67
C ILE A 31 -7.88 3.97 -6.08
N GLN A 32 -8.07 3.81 -4.77
CA GLN A 32 -7.89 2.55 -4.09
C GLN A 32 -8.83 1.45 -4.63
N GLU A 33 -10.10 1.78 -4.83
CA GLU A 33 -11.08 0.87 -5.42
C GLU A 33 -10.71 0.50 -6.85
N THR A 34 -10.31 1.47 -7.67
CA THR A 34 -9.90 1.24 -9.07
C THR A 34 -8.74 0.25 -9.16
N TYR A 35 -7.68 0.44 -8.35
CA TYR A 35 -6.55 -0.49 -8.34
C TYR A 35 -6.92 -1.86 -7.79
N THR A 36 -7.76 -1.91 -6.74
CA THR A 36 -8.21 -3.18 -6.15
C THR A 36 -9.03 -3.98 -7.16
N HIS A 37 -9.91 -3.32 -7.90
CA HIS A 37 -10.71 -3.93 -8.95
C HIS A 37 -9.84 -4.47 -10.10
N TYR A 38 -8.89 -3.65 -10.58
CA TYR A 38 -7.94 -4.05 -11.62
C TYR A 38 -7.15 -5.32 -11.22
N ILE A 39 -6.56 -5.33 -10.02
CA ILE A 39 -5.80 -6.47 -9.51
C ILE A 39 -6.68 -7.72 -9.36
N LYS A 40 -7.96 -7.56 -9.00
CA LYS A 40 -8.92 -8.69 -8.90
C LYS A 40 -9.33 -9.25 -10.25
N GLN A 41 -9.41 -8.43 -11.29
CA GLN A 41 -9.80 -8.87 -12.62
C GLN A 41 -8.67 -9.56 -13.39
N HIS A 42 -7.41 -9.24 -13.06
CA HIS A 42 -6.25 -9.80 -13.73
C HIS A 42 -5.60 -10.89 -12.85
N ASN A 43 -5.39 -12.08 -13.42
CA ASN A 43 -4.67 -13.17 -12.74
C ASN A 43 -3.14 -12.95 -12.81
N ILE A 44 -2.69 -11.80 -12.31
CA ILE A 44 -1.28 -11.41 -12.25
C ILE A 44 -0.71 -11.78 -10.88
N LYS A 45 0.51 -12.32 -10.86
CA LYS A 45 1.28 -12.54 -9.64
C LYS A 45 1.43 -11.22 -8.88
N THR A 46 0.72 -11.10 -7.76
CA THR A 46 0.60 -9.86 -6.99
C THR A 46 0.86 -10.10 -5.52
N LEU A 47 1.74 -9.30 -4.93
CA LEU A 47 1.94 -9.24 -3.48
C LEU A 47 1.12 -8.09 -2.89
N PHE A 48 0.05 -8.44 -2.19
CA PHE A 48 -0.84 -7.51 -1.52
C PHE A 48 -0.38 -7.28 -0.07
N VAL A 49 0.37 -6.20 0.16
CA VAL A 49 0.90 -5.86 1.48
C VAL A 49 -0.03 -4.88 2.19
N ASP A 50 -0.53 -5.24 3.37
CA ASP A 50 -1.20 -4.33 4.28
C ASP A 50 -0.18 -3.42 4.98
N THR A 51 -0.35 -2.12 4.81
CA THR A 51 0.55 -1.08 5.33
C THR A 51 -0.14 -0.15 6.34
N SER A 52 -1.32 -0.54 6.84
CA SER A 52 -2.09 0.21 7.83
C SER A 52 -1.25 0.60 9.05
N ASN A 53 -0.46 -0.32 9.60
CA ASN A 53 0.44 -0.07 10.74
C ASN A 53 1.92 0.05 10.35
N ALA A 54 2.22 0.14 9.06
CA ALA A 54 3.60 0.24 8.60
C ALA A 54 4.29 1.51 9.10
N ASP A 55 5.48 1.33 9.65
CA ASP A 55 6.47 2.37 9.94
C ASP A 55 7.81 1.96 9.33
N PHE A 56 8.07 2.41 8.10
CA PHE A 56 9.30 2.09 7.39
C PHE A 56 10.50 2.97 7.79
N LEU A 57 10.26 4.02 8.60
CA LEU A 57 11.32 4.93 9.04
C LEU A 57 11.82 4.57 10.44
N GLY A 58 10.92 4.19 11.35
CA GLY A 58 11.24 3.84 12.73
C GLY A 58 11.36 2.34 13.01
N ASN A 59 10.91 1.48 12.09
CA ASN A 59 11.00 0.02 12.27
C ASN A 59 11.55 -0.67 11.01
N GLU A 60 12.86 -0.93 11.01
CA GLU A 60 13.56 -1.63 9.93
C GLU A 60 12.98 -3.02 9.65
N LYS A 61 12.35 -3.69 10.64
CA LYS A 61 11.75 -5.01 10.44
C LYS A 61 10.64 -4.98 9.39
N HIS A 62 9.88 -3.89 9.31
CA HIS A 62 8.84 -3.75 8.29
C HIS A 62 9.43 -3.76 6.87
N LEU A 63 10.55 -3.06 6.67
CA LEU A 63 11.25 -3.06 5.38
C LEU A 63 11.84 -4.44 5.09
N GLN A 64 12.48 -5.07 6.08
CA GLN A 64 13.07 -6.40 5.94
C GLN A 64 12.05 -7.47 5.55
N VAL A 65 10.83 -7.41 6.09
CA VAL A 65 9.75 -8.34 5.71
C VAL A 65 9.38 -8.19 4.24
N ILE A 66 9.32 -6.96 3.71
CA ILE A 66 9.05 -6.73 2.28
C ILE A 66 10.20 -7.24 1.42
N LEU A 67 11.46 -6.97 1.78
CA LEU A 67 12.62 -7.45 1.03
C LEU A 67 12.64 -8.98 0.95
N LYS A 68 12.48 -9.66 2.08
CA LYS A 68 12.37 -11.13 2.12
C LYS A 68 11.18 -11.66 1.35
N ALA A 69 10.07 -10.92 1.32
CA ALA A 69 8.92 -11.29 0.51
C ALA A 69 9.23 -11.18 -0.98
N LEU A 70 9.99 -10.18 -1.43
CA LEU A 70 10.38 -10.01 -2.84
C LEU A 70 11.36 -11.08 -3.33
N GLU A 71 12.17 -11.66 -2.44
CA GLU A 71 13.11 -12.74 -2.75
C GLU A 71 12.43 -14.11 -2.93
N LYS A 72 11.16 -14.25 -2.53
CA LYS A 72 10.41 -15.50 -2.67
C LYS A 72 9.80 -15.65 -4.05
N GLU A 73 9.78 -16.88 -4.53
CA GLU A 73 8.92 -17.25 -5.64
C GLU A 73 7.48 -17.38 -5.15
N TYR A 74 6.55 -16.90 -5.99
CA TYR A 74 5.13 -17.10 -5.79
C TYR A 74 4.52 -17.57 -7.09
N GLU A 75 3.47 -18.37 -6.96
CA GLU A 75 2.58 -18.74 -8.05
C GLU A 75 1.78 -17.54 -8.54
N ASP A 76 1.14 -17.70 -9.70
CA ASP A 76 0.18 -16.72 -10.19
C ASP A 76 -0.98 -16.51 -9.21
N GLY A 77 -1.52 -15.30 -9.21
CA GLY A 77 -2.57 -14.88 -8.29
C GLY A 77 -2.08 -13.97 -7.17
N GLN A 78 -2.89 -13.87 -6.12
CA GLN A 78 -2.75 -12.84 -5.08
C GLN A 78 -2.21 -13.43 -3.78
N HIS A 79 -1.13 -12.83 -3.28
CA HIS A 79 -0.45 -13.25 -2.06
C HIS A 79 -0.54 -12.12 -1.03
N TYR A 80 -1.10 -12.40 0.13
CA TYR A 80 -1.30 -11.39 1.17
C TYR A 80 -0.14 -11.38 2.15
N LEU A 81 0.35 -10.18 2.48
CA LEU A 81 1.44 -9.97 3.42
C LEU A 81 1.02 -8.95 4.48
N THR A 82 1.21 -9.30 5.74
CA THR A 82 0.99 -8.41 6.89
C THR A 82 2.33 -8.05 7.51
N LEU A 83 2.50 -6.80 7.89
CA LEU A 83 3.71 -6.34 8.57
C LEU A 83 3.59 -6.60 10.09
N PRO A 84 4.68 -7.03 10.74
CA PRO A 84 4.71 -7.40 12.16
C PRO A 84 4.65 -6.20 13.11
#